data_AF-A0A101QJ94-F1
#
_entry.id   AF-A0A101QJ94-F1
#
_cell.length_a   1.000
_cell.length_b   1.000
_cell.length_c   1.000
_cell.angle_alpha   90.00
_cell.angle_beta   90.00
_cell.angle_gamma   90.00
#
_symmetry.space_group_name_H-M   'P 1'
#
loop_
_entity.id
_entity.type
_entity.pdbx_description
1 polymer ?
#
loop_
_entity_poly.entity_id
_entity_poly.type
_entity_poly.pdbx_seq_one_letter_code
_entity_poly.pdbx_strand_id
1 'polypeptide(L)'
;MRLNHVPMDPGGGGTAAGDLKSDKKVWAKAGEAVKGLRDDIGKALGKLDDGQSGLGDTSGVRSAAAQQELYASWKKYLGDVKGRCGALGALLERSGHDLALSDAEVKAELDRISAKYHDTEAVGGDTKGR
;
A
#
# COMPACT_ATOMS: atom_id res chain seq x y z
N MET A 1 56.25 -14.04 18.04
CA MET A 1 55.49 -14.60 16.90
C MET A 1 55.19 -13.44 15.95
N ARG A 2 55.68 -13.51 14.71
CA ARG A 2 55.58 -12.44 13.69
C ARG A 2 54.25 -12.53 12.93
N LEU A 3 53.61 -11.38 12.72
CA LEU A 3 52.56 -11.18 11.71
C LEU A 3 53.20 -11.05 10.32
N ASN A 4 52.69 -11.75 9.31
CA ASN A 4 52.89 -11.47 7.89
C ASN A 4 51.61 -11.86 7.11
N HIS A 5 50.99 -10.88 6.44
CA HIS A 5 49.98 -11.02 5.37
C HIS A 5 50.59 -11.71 4.11
N VAL A 6 49.90 -12.20 3.07
CA VAL A 6 48.76 -11.78 2.18
C VAL A 6 48.44 -13.00 1.24
N PRO A 7 47.43 -13.07 0.31
CA PRO A 7 46.38 -12.13 -0.13
C PRO A 7 44.93 -12.68 -0.25
N MET A 8 43.96 -11.76 -0.35
CA MET A 8 42.57 -11.98 -0.77
C MET A 8 42.49 -12.35 -2.27
N ASP A 9 41.62 -13.30 -2.65
CA ASP A 9 40.42 -13.10 -3.50
C ASP A 9 39.71 -14.47 -3.78
N PRO A 10 38.58 -14.56 -4.52
CA PRO A 10 37.26 -13.94 -4.35
C PRO A 10 36.15 -15.01 -4.24
N GLY A 11 35.03 -14.69 -3.61
CA GLY A 11 33.75 -15.33 -3.94
C GLY A 11 33.22 -16.39 -2.97
N GLY A 12 31.98 -16.18 -2.57
CA GLY A 12 31.20 -17.12 -1.77
C GLY A 12 30.11 -16.39 -1.02
N GLY A 13 29.16 -15.84 -1.77
CA GLY A 13 28.08 -14.99 -1.27
C GLY A 13 27.35 -15.58 -0.07
N GLY A 14 27.51 -14.93 1.08
CA GLY A 14 26.61 -15.08 2.21
C GLY A 14 25.31 -14.36 1.88
N THR A 15 24.34 -15.10 1.38
CA THR A 15 22.99 -14.63 1.09
C THR A 15 22.30 -14.12 2.36
N ALA A 16 22.09 -12.80 2.40
CA ALA A 16 20.85 -12.14 2.81
C ALA A 16 19.87 -12.97 3.66
N ALA A 17 20.09 -13.04 4.97
CA ALA A 17 19.06 -13.47 5.92
C ALA A 17 19.24 -12.97 7.36
N GLY A 18 20.41 -12.42 7.72
CA GLY A 18 20.77 -12.15 9.12
C GLY A 18 20.80 -10.69 9.55
N ASP A 19 20.65 -9.73 8.64
CA ASP A 19 20.86 -8.31 8.96
C ASP A 19 19.74 -7.46 8.37
N LEU A 20 18.50 -7.73 8.78
CA LEU A 20 17.48 -6.67 8.90
C LEU A 20 17.86 -5.78 10.11
N LYS A 21 19.10 -5.28 10.14
CA LYS A 21 19.40 -4.06 10.87
C LYS A 21 18.54 -3.01 10.20
N SER A 22 17.53 -2.57 10.92
CA SER A 22 16.52 -1.60 10.52
C SER A 22 17.18 -0.36 9.91
N ASP A 23 17.37 -0.38 8.60
CA ASP A 23 17.91 0.77 7.88
C ASP A 23 16.81 1.84 7.90
N LYS A 24 16.92 2.77 8.85
CA LYS A 24 16.02 3.93 9.02
C LYS A 24 15.66 4.57 7.67
N LYS A 25 16.65 4.64 6.78
CA LYS A 25 16.49 5.17 5.41
C LYS A 25 15.57 4.33 4.54
N VAL A 26 15.63 3.00 4.63
CA VAL A 26 14.78 2.08 3.85
C VAL A 26 13.32 2.20 4.30
N TRP A 27 13.07 2.21 5.60
CA TRP A 27 11.73 2.38 6.16
C TRP A 27 11.11 3.74 5.82
N ALA A 28 11.88 4.82 5.99
CA ALA A 28 11.45 6.16 5.62
C ALA A 28 11.14 6.26 4.12
N LYS A 29 12.03 5.75 3.25
CA LYS A 29 11.83 5.74 1.80
C LYS A 29 10.61 4.90 1.39
N ALA A 30 10.38 3.76 2.03
CA ALA A 30 9.21 2.95 1.78
C ALA A 30 7.92 3.70 2.16
N GLY A 31 7.92 4.38 3.30
CA GLY A 31 6.78 5.20 3.72
C GLY A 31 6.50 6.38 2.77
N GLU A 32 7.54 7.07 2.32
CA GLU A 32 7.44 8.13 1.30
C GLU A 32 6.85 7.60 -0.01
N ALA A 33 7.35 6.46 -0.51
CA ALA A 33 6.85 5.84 -1.73
C ALA A 33 5.35 5.46 -1.62
N VAL A 34 4.94 4.89 -0.48
CA VAL A 34 3.53 4.55 -0.23
C VAL A 34 2.65 5.81 -0.15
N LYS A 35 3.16 6.92 0.39
CA LYS A 35 2.46 8.22 0.34
C LYS A 35 2.38 8.79 -1.08
N GLY A 36 3.40 8.60 -1.90
CA GLY A 36 3.33 8.93 -3.33
C GLY A 36 2.18 8.21 -4.02
N LEU A 37 2.01 6.90 -3.74
CA LEU A 37 0.86 6.13 -4.25
C LEU A 37 -0.48 6.69 -3.74
N ARG A 38 -0.58 7.06 -2.46
CA ARG A 38 -1.77 7.73 -1.90
C ARG A 38 -2.13 8.99 -2.69
N ASP A 39 -1.14 9.80 -3.05
CA ASP A 39 -1.35 11.04 -3.77
C ASP A 39 -1.81 10.79 -5.20
N ASP A 40 -1.23 9.81 -5.88
CA ASP A 40 -1.65 9.41 -7.22
C ASP A 40 -3.06 8.83 -7.24
N ILE A 41 -3.45 8.02 -6.24
CA ILE A 41 -4.84 7.59 -6.07
C ILE A 41 -5.75 8.80 -5.80
N GLY A 42 -5.28 9.79 -5.04
CA GLY A 42 -6.00 11.05 -4.82
C GLY A 42 -6.29 11.79 -6.14
N LYS A 43 -5.31 11.85 -7.05
CA LYS A 43 -5.50 12.42 -8.40
C LYS A 43 -6.47 11.59 -9.23
N ALA A 44 -6.38 10.26 -9.15
CA ALA A 44 -7.29 9.36 -9.86
C ALA A 44 -8.75 9.50 -9.39
N LEU A 45 -8.98 9.65 -8.08
CA LEU A 45 -10.29 9.96 -7.51
C LEU A 45 -10.82 11.30 -8.02
N GLY A 46 -9.97 12.33 -8.11
CA GLY A 46 -10.35 13.61 -8.72
C GLY A 46 -10.83 13.43 -10.16
N LYS A 47 -10.06 12.70 -10.99
CA LYS A 47 -10.46 12.40 -12.37
C LYS A 47 -11.75 11.58 -12.47
N LEU A 48 -11.99 10.67 -11.52
CA LEU A 48 -13.23 9.89 -11.46
C LEU A 48 -14.44 10.80 -11.15
N ASP A 49 -14.28 11.76 -10.23
CA ASP A 49 -15.30 12.75 -9.88
C ASP A 49 -15.57 13.73 -11.04
N ASP A 50 -14.51 14.17 -11.72
CA ASP A 50 -14.63 15.01 -12.91
C ASP A 50 -15.37 14.27 -14.04
N GLY A 51 -15.07 12.99 -14.24
CA GLY A 51 -15.74 12.14 -15.24
C GLY A 51 -17.23 11.86 -14.93
N GLN A 52 -17.63 11.95 -13.66
CA GLN A 52 -19.05 11.84 -13.25
C GLN A 52 -19.82 13.14 -13.46
N SER A 53 -19.11 14.27 -13.52
CA SER A 53 -19.73 15.58 -13.63
C SER A 53 -20.42 15.76 -14.98
N GLY A 54 -21.59 16.39 -14.98
CA GLY A 54 -22.33 16.72 -16.22
C GLY A 54 -23.32 15.66 -16.71
N LEU A 55 -23.54 14.57 -15.96
CA LEU A 55 -24.53 13.54 -16.31
C LEU A 55 -26.00 13.99 -16.20
N GLY A 56 -26.27 15.12 -15.53
CA GLY A 56 -27.64 15.65 -15.40
C GLY A 56 -28.58 14.74 -14.60
N ASP A 57 -29.89 14.90 -14.82
CA ASP A 57 -30.88 13.94 -14.28
C ASP A 57 -30.87 12.66 -15.12
N THR A 58 -30.56 11.55 -14.47
CA THR A 58 -30.45 10.22 -15.07
C THR A 58 -31.67 9.33 -14.77
N SER A 59 -32.72 9.92 -14.19
CA SER A 59 -33.95 9.22 -13.84
C SER A 59 -34.55 8.45 -15.03
N GLY A 60 -34.97 7.21 -14.78
CA GLY A 60 -35.57 6.34 -15.79
C GLY A 60 -34.60 5.65 -16.77
N VAL A 61 -33.31 6.01 -16.78
CA VAL A 61 -32.31 5.38 -17.65
C VAL A 61 -31.55 4.29 -16.89
N ARG A 62 -31.86 3.02 -17.18
CA ARG A 62 -31.28 1.86 -16.46
C ARG A 62 -29.74 1.80 -16.55
N SER A 63 -29.16 2.14 -17.70
CA SER A 63 -27.71 2.17 -17.86
C SER A 63 -27.05 3.25 -17.02
N ALA A 64 -27.72 4.38 -16.79
CA ALA A 64 -27.20 5.46 -15.98
C ALA A 64 -27.27 5.12 -14.48
N ALA A 65 -28.32 4.43 -14.03
CA ALA A 65 -28.37 3.88 -12.66
C ALA A 65 -27.22 2.88 -12.41
N ALA A 66 -26.99 1.95 -13.33
CA ALA A 66 -25.88 0.99 -13.24
C ALA A 66 -24.50 1.70 -13.26
N GLN A 67 -24.36 2.75 -14.07
CA GLN A 67 -23.15 3.57 -14.11
C GLN A 67 -22.91 4.28 -12.76
N GLN A 68 -23.95 4.84 -12.14
CA GLN A 68 -23.86 5.49 -10.83
C GLN A 68 -23.44 4.51 -9.72
N GLU A 69 -23.99 3.30 -9.72
CA GLU A 69 -23.59 2.22 -8.80
C GLU A 69 -22.12 1.84 -8.98
N LEU A 70 -21.67 1.71 -10.23
CA LEU A 70 -20.28 1.44 -10.56
C LEU A 70 -19.37 2.57 -10.06
N TYR A 71 -19.70 3.83 -10.35
CA TYR A 71 -18.96 5.00 -9.88
C TYR A 71 -18.85 5.00 -8.34
N ALA A 72 -19.95 4.78 -7.62
CA ALA A 72 -19.96 4.74 -6.17
C ALA A 72 -19.06 3.62 -5.61
N SER A 73 -19.11 2.44 -6.22
CA SER A 73 -18.27 1.30 -5.86
C SER A 73 -16.78 1.59 -6.04
N TRP A 74 -16.39 2.11 -7.21
CA TRP A 74 -14.99 2.47 -7.49
C TRP A 74 -14.49 3.61 -6.61
N LYS A 75 -15.32 4.63 -6.37
CA LYS A 75 -14.98 5.75 -5.48
C LYS A 75 -14.72 5.26 -4.06
N LYS A 76 -15.58 4.36 -3.55
CA LYS A 76 -15.37 3.74 -2.24
C LYS A 76 -14.06 2.95 -2.20
N TYR A 77 -13.88 2.03 -3.14
CA TYR A 77 -12.68 1.18 -3.20
C TYR A 77 -11.38 1.99 -3.25
N LEU A 78 -11.27 2.94 -4.18
CA LEU A 78 -10.09 3.79 -4.30
C LEU A 78 -9.90 4.69 -3.06
N GLY A 79 -10.99 5.13 -2.42
CA GLY A 79 -10.95 5.83 -1.14
C GLY A 79 -10.34 4.98 -0.02
N ASP A 80 -10.73 3.72 0.07
CA ASP A 80 -10.22 2.77 1.07
C ASP A 80 -8.74 2.45 0.81
N VAL A 81 -8.34 2.20 -0.44
CA VAL A 81 -6.93 1.99 -0.82
C VAL A 81 -6.09 3.22 -0.50
N LYS A 82 -6.57 4.43 -0.83
CA LYS A 82 -5.91 5.70 -0.44
C LYS A 82 -5.73 5.80 1.07
N GLY A 83 -6.76 5.45 1.84
CA GLY A 83 -6.72 5.41 3.30
C GLY A 83 -5.67 4.43 3.84
N ARG A 84 -5.61 3.23 3.26
CA ARG A 84 -4.62 2.20 3.59
C ARG A 84 -3.20 2.66 3.31
N CYS A 85 -2.94 3.22 2.12
CA CYS A 85 -1.64 3.80 1.77
C CYS A 85 -1.26 4.93 2.74
N GLY A 86 -2.19 5.80 3.12
CA GLY A 86 -1.93 6.86 4.11
C GLY A 86 -1.51 6.31 5.48
N ALA A 87 -2.22 5.32 6.00
CA ALA A 87 -1.91 4.72 7.30
C ALA A 87 -0.60 3.92 7.27
N LEU A 88 -0.39 3.10 6.23
CA LEU A 88 0.82 2.30 6.07
C LEU A 88 2.04 3.18 5.86
N GLY A 89 1.97 4.21 5.00
CA GLY A 89 3.08 5.12 4.76
C GLY A 89 3.52 5.86 6.03
N ALA A 90 2.56 6.28 6.85
CA ALA A 90 2.85 6.92 8.14
C ALA A 90 3.48 5.95 9.16
N LEU A 91 3.05 4.68 9.18
CA LEU A 91 3.68 3.65 10.03
C LEU A 91 5.12 3.40 9.61
N LEU A 92 5.36 3.19 8.32
CA LEU A 92 6.70 2.91 7.77
C LEU A 92 7.68 4.05 8.05
N GLU A 93 7.26 5.30 7.85
CA GLU A 93 8.08 6.46 8.20
C GLU A 93 8.40 6.53 9.70
N ARG A 94 7.41 6.31 10.57
CA ARG A 94 7.61 6.32 12.04
C ARG A 94 8.57 5.22 12.50
N SER A 95 8.42 4.01 11.96
CA SER A 95 9.33 2.89 12.22
C SER A 95 10.76 3.22 11.81
N GLY A 96 10.93 3.94 10.70
CA GLY A 96 12.23 4.41 10.24
C GLY A 96 12.81 5.55 11.06
N HIS A 97 12.03 6.60 11.31
CA HIS A 97 12.56 7.87 11.78
C HIS A 97 13.21 7.77 13.17
N ASP A 98 12.65 6.99 14.08
CA ASP A 98 13.11 6.98 15.47
C ASP A 98 13.47 5.58 16.00
N LEU A 99 13.33 4.52 15.18
CA LEU A 99 13.26 3.13 15.69
C LEU A 99 12.34 3.02 16.93
N ALA A 100 11.36 3.93 17.02
CA ALA A 100 10.57 4.17 18.22
C ALA A 100 9.56 3.06 18.51
N LEU A 101 9.43 2.11 17.59
CA LEU A 101 8.54 0.97 17.71
C LEU A 101 9.39 -0.30 17.68
N SER A 102 9.17 -1.15 18.67
CA SER A 102 9.56 -2.55 18.63
C SER A 102 8.82 -3.28 17.50
N ASP A 103 9.37 -4.41 17.05
CA ASP A 103 8.72 -5.26 16.04
C ASP A 103 7.30 -5.67 16.44
N ALA A 104 7.06 -5.87 17.74
CA ALA A 104 5.74 -6.19 18.28
C ALA A 104 4.74 -5.04 18.10
N GLU A 105 5.17 -3.80 18.30
CA GLU A 105 4.34 -2.62 18.09
C GLU A 105 4.09 -2.37 16.60
N VAL A 106 5.11 -2.52 15.76
CA VAL A 106 4.95 -2.45 14.29
C VAL A 106 3.94 -3.48 13.82
N LYS A 107 4.04 -4.72 14.31
CA LYS A 107 3.09 -5.78 14.00
C LYS A 107 1.66 -5.44 14.46
N ALA A 108 1.50 -4.96 15.68
CA ALA A 108 0.17 -4.58 16.19
C ALA A 108 -0.47 -3.46 15.35
N GLU A 109 0.31 -2.48 14.89
CA GLU A 109 -0.21 -1.45 13.99
C GLU A 109 -0.55 -2.00 12.60
N LEU A 110 0.26 -2.89 12.05
CA LEU A 110 -0.04 -3.56 10.77
C LEU A 110 -1.34 -4.37 10.86
N ASP A 111 -1.55 -5.11 11.95
CA ASP A 111 -2.76 -5.90 12.17
C ASP A 111 -4.00 -4.98 12.26
N ARG A 112 -3.89 -3.80 12.91
CA ARG A 112 -4.97 -2.80 12.94
C ARG A 112 -5.26 -2.20 11.56
N ILE A 113 -4.23 -1.90 10.78
CA ILE A 113 -4.39 -1.39 9.40
C ILE A 113 -5.10 -2.45 8.55
N SER A 114 -4.70 -3.71 8.67
CA SER A 114 -5.29 -4.84 7.95
C SER A 114 -6.77 -5.03 8.32
N ALA A 115 -7.10 -4.98 9.61
CA ALA A 115 -8.48 -5.09 10.09
C ALA A 115 -9.36 -3.90 9.68
N LYS A 116 -8.78 -2.71 9.49
CA LYS A 116 -9.53 -1.52 9.07
C LYS A 116 -9.81 -1.51 7.57
N TYR A 117 -8.83 -1.90 6.77
CA TYR A 117 -8.88 -1.82 5.31
C TYR A 117 -8.90 -3.24 4.73
N HIS A 118 -10.05 -3.89 4.82
CA HIS A 118 -10.27 -5.19 4.21
C HIS A 118 -10.18 -5.09 2.69
N ASP A 119 -9.55 -6.09 2.08
CA ASP A 119 -9.58 -6.22 0.64
C ASP A 119 -11.02 -6.52 0.19
N THR A 120 -11.43 -5.89 -0.91
CA THR A 120 -12.67 -6.27 -1.59
C THR A 120 -12.54 -7.73 -2.01
N GLU A 121 -13.54 -8.56 -1.69
CA GLU A 121 -13.55 -9.94 -2.14
C GLU A 121 -13.39 -10.01 -3.67
N ALA A 122 -12.69 -11.02 -4.15
CA ALA A 122 -12.50 -11.22 -5.57
C ALA A 122 -13.86 -11.50 -6.23
N VAL A 123 -14.47 -10.48 -6.83
CA VAL A 123 -15.71 -10.59 -7.59
C VAL A 123 -15.41 -11.05 -9.02
N GLY A 124 -15.03 -12.31 -9.17
CA GLY A 124 -14.79 -12.94 -10.46
C GLY A 124 -14.16 -14.33 -10.33
N GLY A 125 -14.74 -15.34 -10.99
CA GLY A 125 -14.24 -16.71 -10.97
C GLY A 125 -14.93 -17.65 -9.97
N ASP A 126 -16.07 -17.25 -9.41
CA ASP A 126 -16.90 -18.17 -8.63
C ASP A 126 -17.59 -19.14 -9.61
N THR A 127 -16.91 -20.24 -9.93
CA THR A 127 -17.46 -21.38 -10.67
C THR A 127 -18.46 -22.14 -9.80
N LYS A 128 -19.51 -21.45 -9.36
CA LYS A 128 -20.64 -22.11 -8.70
C LYS A 128 -21.73 -22.32 -9.74
N GLY A 129 -21.54 -23.37 -10.54
CA GLY A 129 -22.56 -23.89 -11.45
C GLY A 129 -22.12 -24.01 -12.90
N ARG A 130 -21.26 -24.98 -13.18
CA ARG A 130 -21.36 -25.76 -14.42
C ARG A 130 -21.17 -27.23 -14.07
#